data_AF-A0A8J3JKD5-F1
#
_entry.id   AF-A0A8J3JKD5-F1
#
_cell.length_a   1.000
_cell.length_b   1.000
_cell.length_c   1.000
_cell.angle_alpha   90.00
_cell.angle_beta   90.00
_cell.angle_gamma   90.00
#
_symmetry.space_group_name_H-M   'P 1'
#
loop_
_entity.id
_entity.type
_entity.pdbx_description
1 polymer ?
#
loop_
_entity_poly.entity_id
_entity_poly.type
_entity_poly.pdbx_seq_one_letter_code
_entity_poly.pdbx_strand_id
1 'polypeptide(L)'
;MRRLALLLAVLIGLAGPLPAAAAPPSAPQAAAVTPIQIYGAWHCGNDACLWATPRSVAEFDSQNHWLVDRGDGRPSVNLVVLSFVNPLKLLNQTTDAATVNGVPRGMTQEIVNHFTSRGIRVMLSIGGITYTDDWDTALATNGTLLGQRAAAVATQFGVGIEIDYEQNSSPNVAALQSFITAYRAVHPYDASGANPRARLTIDVAAGDRWLIALNQKATADWLRTDNPVLDWANAMVPARQPSASTAQANWQEHIDGKPQYNPPVPPLAPAKFTGGLYIAEGSKVRAECTNFANSVQQATAPYVQSVAPNGAGTTAGMLGFMFWAAEKPSTRGIGTAPPNTCEGGMGVGATSLNIPVPMPPLRQS
;
A
#
# COMPACT_ATOMS: atom_id res chain seq x y z
N MET A 1 77.49 -60.49 32.48
CA MET A 1 77.55 -59.01 32.64
C MET A 1 76.15 -58.50 32.96
N ARG A 2 76.03 -57.72 34.05
CA ARG A 2 74.91 -56.83 34.44
C ARG A 2 73.58 -57.51 34.83
N ARG A 3 73.24 -57.47 36.13
CA ARG A 3 72.33 -56.51 36.83
C ARG A 3 70.85 -56.89 36.61
N LEU A 4 69.87 -56.60 37.45
CA LEU A 4 69.67 -56.25 38.87
C LEU A 4 68.12 -56.19 38.97
N ALA A 5 67.55 -56.44 40.16
CA ALA A 5 66.12 -56.49 40.47
C ALA A 5 65.26 -55.28 40.02
N LEU A 6 63.93 -55.44 39.99
CA LEU A 6 62.91 -54.55 40.62
C LEU A 6 61.49 -55.07 40.24
N LEU A 7 60.66 -55.52 41.20
CA LEU A 7 59.66 -54.76 41.96
C LEU A 7 58.58 -54.10 41.08
N LEU A 8 57.41 -54.75 41.05
CA LEU A 8 56.15 -54.26 40.50
C LEU A 8 55.39 -53.55 41.64
N ALA A 9 55.16 -52.24 41.53
CA ALA A 9 54.27 -51.50 42.41
C ALA A 9 53.47 -50.44 41.62
N VAL A 10 52.16 -50.73 41.52
CA VAL A 10 50.96 -49.87 41.55
C VAL A 10 51.09 -48.36 41.24
N LEU A 11 50.26 -47.89 40.30
CA LEU A 11 49.58 -46.58 40.37
C LEU A 11 48.28 -46.62 39.55
N ILE A 12 47.15 -46.72 40.25
CA ILE A 12 45.80 -46.54 39.71
C ILE A 12 45.50 -45.04 39.71
N GLY A 13 45.35 -44.44 38.53
CA GLY A 13 44.93 -43.05 38.35
C GLY A 13 43.41 -42.96 38.18
N LEU A 14 42.76 -42.21 39.09
CA LEU A 14 41.36 -41.81 39.01
C LEU A 14 41.17 -40.71 37.96
N ALA A 15 40.39 -40.97 36.91
CA ALA A 15 39.93 -39.95 35.96
C ALA A 15 38.43 -39.69 36.21
N GLY A 16 38.10 -38.50 36.73
CA GLY A 16 36.73 -38.00 36.81
C GLY A 16 36.28 -37.33 35.51
N PRO A 17 34.98 -37.27 35.21
CA PRO A 17 34.48 -36.68 33.97
C PRO A 17 34.54 -35.14 34.02
N LEU A 18 35.02 -34.54 32.94
CA LEU A 18 35.00 -33.09 32.73
C LEU A 18 33.56 -32.61 32.41
N PRO A 19 33.15 -31.43 32.90
CA PRO A 19 31.85 -30.86 32.57
C PRO A 19 31.77 -30.46 31.09
N ALA A 20 30.66 -30.79 30.45
CA ALA A 20 30.39 -30.45 29.06
C ALA A 20 30.34 -28.92 28.86
N ALA A 21 31.11 -28.42 27.89
CA ALA A 21 31.09 -27.03 27.50
C ALA A 21 29.71 -26.63 26.94
N ALA A 22 29.18 -25.50 27.39
CA ALA A 22 27.93 -24.95 26.90
C ALA A 22 28.02 -24.65 25.40
N ALA A 23 26.99 -25.02 24.64
CA ALA A 23 26.89 -24.74 23.22
C ALA A 23 26.89 -23.23 22.96
N PRO A 24 27.55 -22.74 21.89
CA PRO A 24 27.53 -21.34 21.53
C PRO A 24 26.09 -20.89 21.20
N PRO A 25 25.72 -19.63 21.50
CA PRO A 25 24.41 -19.10 21.14
C PRO A 25 24.20 -19.20 19.62
N SER A 26 23.01 -19.67 19.23
CA SER A 26 22.58 -19.73 17.83
C SER A 26 22.66 -18.33 17.21
N ALA A 27 23.31 -18.24 16.04
CA ALA A 27 23.33 -17.02 15.25
C ALA A 27 21.88 -16.54 14.98
N PRO A 28 21.63 -15.22 14.95
CA PRO A 28 20.31 -14.69 14.64
C PRO A 28 19.86 -15.23 13.28
N GLN A 29 18.73 -15.94 13.28
CA GLN A 29 18.12 -16.46 12.08
C GLN A 29 17.74 -15.26 11.19
N ALA A 30 18.27 -15.21 9.97
CA ALA A 30 17.88 -14.19 9.01
C ALA A 30 16.35 -14.19 8.89
N ALA A 31 15.71 -13.03 9.10
CA ALA A 31 14.27 -12.92 8.98
C ALA A 31 13.84 -13.43 7.60
N ALA A 32 12.81 -14.28 7.55
CA ALA A 32 12.30 -14.80 6.30
C ALA A 32 11.83 -13.63 5.42
N VAL A 33 12.40 -13.51 4.22
CA VAL A 33 12.04 -12.47 3.27
C VAL A 33 10.65 -12.76 2.73
N THR A 34 9.70 -11.88 3.03
CA THR A 34 8.36 -11.94 2.44
C THR A 34 8.35 -11.28 1.06
N PRO A 35 7.82 -11.95 0.01
CA PRO A 35 7.64 -11.32 -1.30
C PRO A 35 6.68 -10.13 -1.25
N ILE A 36 7.03 -9.05 -1.96
CA ILE A 36 6.12 -7.91 -2.14
C ILE A 36 4.95 -8.32 -3.04
N GLN A 37 3.73 -8.02 -2.59
CA GLN A 37 2.50 -8.37 -3.30
C GLN A 37 1.87 -7.15 -3.97
N ILE A 38 2.05 -5.95 -3.42
CA ILE A 38 1.53 -4.69 -3.95
C ILE A 38 2.69 -3.79 -4.33
N TYR A 39 2.74 -3.40 -5.60
CA TYR A 39 3.66 -2.40 -6.09
C TYR A 39 2.88 -1.52 -7.06
N GLY A 40 2.27 -0.48 -6.51
CA GLY A 40 1.23 0.29 -7.20
C GLY A 40 1.48 1.78 -7.24
N ALA A 41 0.74 2.49 -8.09
CA ALA A 41 0.82 3.93 -8.19
C ALA A 41 -0.56 4.56 -8.04
N TRP A 42 -0.63 5.64 -7.26
CA TRP A 42 -1.73 6.59 -7.39
C TRP A 42 -1.51 7.41 -8.66
N HIS A 43 -2.54 7.50 -9.48
CA HIS A 43 -2.43 8.04 -10.83
C HIS A 43 -3.37 9.23 -11.01
N CYS A 44 -2.78 10.36 -11.32
CA CYS A 44 -3.50 11.59 -11.62
C CYS A 44 -3.68 11.76 -13.13
N GLY A 45 -4.76 12.41 -13.56
CA GLY A 45 -4.89 12.86 -14.94
C GLY A 45 -3.83 13.91 -15.30
N ASN A 46 -3.73 14.24 -16.60
CA ASN A 46 -2.87 15.32 -17.11
C ASN A 46 -3.33 16.73 -16.69
N ASP A 47 -4.39 16.83 -15.89
CA ASP A 47 -5.11 18.02 -15.49
C ASP A 47 -5.15 18.18 -13.96
N ALA A 48 -4.06 17.82 -13.26
CA ALA A 48 -3.94 17.94 -11.81
C ALA A 48 -4.95 17.07 -11.03
N CYS A 49 -5.00 15.78 -11.38
CA CYS A 49 -5.87 14.77 -10.78
C CYS A 49 -7.39 15.00 -10.99
N LEU A 50 -7.79 15.96 -11.83
CA LEU A 50 -9.21 16.23 -12.08
C LEU A 50 -9.86 15.16 -12.96
N TRP A 51 -9.12 14.58 -13.90
CA TRP A 51 -9.64 13.63 -14.88
C TRP A 51 -10.89 14.15 -15.61
N ALA A 52 -10.95 15.44 -15.88
CA ALA A 52 -12.15 16.09 -16.43
C ALA A 52 -12.35 15.81 -17.92
N THR A 53 -11.28 15.45 -18.65
CA THR A 53 -11.32 15.27 -20.10
C THR A 53 -10.93 13.83 -20.50
N PRO A 54 -11.74 13.14 -21.33
CA PRO A 54 -11.36 11.87 -21.93
C PRO A 54 -10.12 12.00 -22.80
N ARG A 55 -9.27 10.96 -22.78
CA ARG A 55 -8.13 10.82 -23.68
C ARG A 55 -8.25 9.53 -24.49
N SER A 56 -7.70 9.54 -25.69
CA SER A 56 -7.55 8.27 -26.42
C SER A 56 -6.56 7.37 -25.69
N VAL A 57 -6.70 6.05 -25.84
CA VAL A 57 -5.75 5.08 -25.26
C VAL A 57 -4.33 5.31 -25.79
N ALA A 58 -4.18 5.71 -27.06
CA ALA A 58 -2.87 5.99 -27.66
C ALA A 58 -2.19 7.23 -27.05
N GLU A 59 -2.95 8.31 -26.85
CA GLU A 59 -2.44 9.49 -26.14
C GLU A 59 -2.08 9.14 -24.69
N PHE A 60 -2.99 8.46 -23.98
CA PHE A 60 -2.77 8.04 -22.60
C PHE A 60 -1.50 7.20 -22.45
N ASP A 61 -1.35 6.18 -23.29
CA ASP A 61 -0.18 5.29 -23.31
C ASP A 61 1.10 6.08 -23.59
N SER A 62 1.10 6.99 -24.57
CA SER A 62 2.29 7.80 -24.87
C SER A 62 2.83 8.62 -23.70
N GLN A 63 1.97 8.98 -22.73
CA GLN A 63 2.34 9.74 -21.53
C GLN A 63 2.62 8.85 -20.31
N ASN A 64 2.16 7.61 -20.32
CA ASN A 64 2.12 6.73 -19.15
C ASN A 64 2.71 5.33 -19.41
N HIS A 65 3.38 5.13 -20.55
CA HIS A 65 3.85 3.83 -21.02
C HIS A 65 4.68 3.08 -19.97
N TRP A 66 5.48 3.81 -19.19
CA TRP A 66 6.31 3.24 -18.12
C TRP A 66 5.51 2.39 -17.10
N LEU A 67 4.22 2.65 -16.88
CA LEU A 67 3.38 1.84 -15.98
C LEU A 67 3.15 0.44 -16.53
N VAL A 68 2.97 0.35 -17.85
CA VAL A 68 2.52 -0.85 -18.57
C VAL A 68 3.65 -1.62 -19.24
N ASP A 69 4.78 -0.97 -19.47
CA ASP A 69 6.00 -1.58 -19.98
C ASP A 69 7.23 -0.95 -19.29
N ARG A 70 8.06 -1.79 -18.67
CA ARG A 70 9.32 -1.40 -18.04
C ARG A 70 10.54 -1.50 -18.97
N GLY A 71 10.31 -1.63 -20.27
CA GLY A 71 11.33 -1.84 -21.30
C GLY A 71 11.60 -3.30 -21.65
N ASP A 72 10.82 -4.24 -21.08
CA ASP A 72 10.92 -5.68 -21.32
C ASP A 72 9.58 -6.33 -21.73
N GLY A 73 8.55 -5.51 -22.03
CA GLY A 73 7.21 -5.96 -22.38
C GLY A 73 6.33 -6.30 -21.16
N ARG A 74 6.79 -6.04 -19.93
CA ARG A 74 6.02 -6.29 -18.69
C ARG A 74 5.73 -4.99 -17.94
N PRO A 75 4.59 -4.89 -17.21
CA PRO A 75 4.31 -3.75 -16.37
C PRO A 75 5.36 -3.45 -15.30
N SER A 76 5.56 -2.16 -15.01
CA SER A 76 6.33 -1.68 -13.85
C SER A 76 5.53 -1.76 -12.55
N VAL A 77 4.20 -1.76 -12.63
CA VAL A 77 3.30 -1.83 -11.47
C VAL A 77 2.32 -3.00 -11.62
N ASN A 78 1.75 -3.46 -10.51
CA ASN A 78 0.66 -4.45 -10.54
C ASN A 78 -0.69 -3.91 -10.07
N LEU A 79 -0.72 -2.64 -9.63
CA LEU A 79 -1.89 -1.91 -9.21
C LEU A 79 -1.79 -0.44 -9.66
N VAL A 80 -2.89 0.12 -10.14
CA VAL A 80 -3.07 1.57 -10.33
C VAL A 80 -4.35 2.00 -9.62
N VAL A 81 -4.27 3.10 -8.87
CA VAL A 81 -5.42 3.75 -8.24
C VAL A 81 -5.64 5.09 -8.92
N LEU A 82 -6.78 5.28 -9.59
CA LEU A 82 -7.08 6.53 -10.29
C LEU A 82 -7.61 7.56 -9.29
N SER A 83 -6.91 8.67 -9.19
CA SER A 83 -7.12 9.75 -8.22
C SER A 83 -7.61 11.01 -8.96
N PHE A 84 -8.81 11.55 -8.74
CA PHE A 84 -9.81 11.17 -7.72
C PHE A 84 -11.26 11.29 -8.19
N VAL A 85 -12.14 10.52 -7.53
CA VAL A 85 -13.59 10.67 -7.59
C VAL A 85 -14.07 11.55 -6.43
N ASN A 86 -14.89 12.56 -6.72
CA ASN A 86 -15.48 13.42 -5.70
C ASN A 86 -16.66 12.70 -5.00
N PRO A 87 -16.67 12.55 -3.66
CA PRO A 87 -17.68 11.80 -2.92
C PRO A 87 -19.08 12.41 -3.00
N LEU A 88 -19.21 13.74 -2.97
CA LEU A 88 -20.50 14.41 -3.04
C LEU A 88 -21.11 14.33 -4.43
N LYS A 89 -20.29 14.48 -5.48
CA LYS A 89 -20.74 14.26 -6.86
C LYS A 89 -21.13 12.80 -7.10
N LEU A 90 -20.40 11.85 -6.52
CA LEU A 90 -20.75 10.42 -6.58
C LEU A 90 -22.07 10.12 -5.89
N LEU A 91 -22.29 10.66 -4.69
CA LEU A 91 -23.56 10.53 -3.96
C LEU A 91 -24.75 11.01 -4.81
N ASN A 92 -24.60 12.21 -5.38
CA ASN A 92 -25.63 12.89 -6.16
C ASN A 92 -25.75 12.38 -7.61
N GLN A 93 -24.84 11.50 -8.05
CA GLN A 93 -24.69 11.08 -9.44
C GLN A 93 -24.62 12.26 -10.41
N THR A 94 -23.85 13.30 -10.05
CA THR A 94 -23.78 14.55 -10.81
C THR A 94 -23.27 14.30 -12.23
N THR A 95 -23.96 14.86 -13.23
CA THR A 95 -23.47 14.92 -14.60
C THR A 95 -23.25 16.37 -14.98
N ASP A 96 -22.01 16.74 -15.25
CA ASP A 96 -21.59 18.11 -15.59
C ASP A 96 -20.45 18.10 -16.62
N ALA A 97 -19.76 19.23 -16.79
CA ALA A 97 -18.65 19.35 -17.73
C ALA A 97 -17.47 18.40 -17.43
N ALA A 98 -17.26 18.01 -16.16
CA ALA A 98 -16.13 17.19 -15.74
C ALA A 98 -16.53 15.75 -15.39
N THR A 99 -17.81 15.49 -15.10
CA THR A 99 -18.29 14.22 -14.56
C THR A 99 -19.51 13.66 -15.30
N VAL A 100 -19.66 12.34 -15.25
CA VAL A 100 -20.87 11.61 -15.66
C VAL A 100 -21.25 10.68 -14.50
N ASN A 101 -22.46 10.83 -13.98
CA ASN A 101 -22.93 10.10 -12.80
C ASN A 101 -21.97 10.15 -11.59
N GLY A 102 -21.27 11.27 -11.42
CA GLY A 102 -20.30 11.52 -10.36
C GLY A 102 -18.89 11.01 -10.63
N VAL A 103 -18.67 10.24 -11.70
CA VAL A 103 -17.34 9.76 -12.10
C VAL A 103 -16.70 10.76 -13.06
N PRO A 104 -15.41 11.13 -12.88
CA PRO A 104 -14.70 11.98 -13.84
C PRO A 104 -14.71 11.41 -15.25
N ARG A 105 -14.98 12.25 -16.25
CA ARG A 105 -15.13 11.84 -17.66
C ARG A 105 -13.87 11.20 -18.25
N GLY A 106 -12.70 11.51 -17.72
CA GLY A 106 -11.43 10.93 -18.11
C GLY A 106 -11.19 9.52 -17.58
N MET A 107 -11.91 9.09 -16.54
CA MET A 107 -11.84 7.73 -16.00
C MET A 107 -12.76 6.81 -16.82
N THR A 108 -12.35 6.45 -18.03
CA THR A 108 -13.17 5.65 -18.95
C THR A 108 -12.91 4.14 -18.85
N GLN A 109 -13.84 3.34 -19.38
CA GLN A 109 -13.66 1.88 -19.45
C GLN A 109 -12.45 1.51 -20.32
N GLU A 110 -12.16 2.27 -21.37
CA GLU A 110 -11.00 2.03 -22.24
C GLU A 110 -9.67 2.18 -21.49
N ILE A 111 -9.56 3.18 -20.59
CA ILE A 111 -8.38 3.35 -19.73
C ILE A 111 -8.28 2.21 -18.71
N VAL A 112 -9.39 1.81 -18.09
CA VAL A 112 -9.41 0.62 -17.21
C VAL A 112 -8.98 -0.64 -17.97
N ASN A 113 -9.52 -0.86 -19.17
CA ASN A 113 -9.20 -1.99 -20.02
C ASN A 113 -7.72 -1.98 -20.47
N HIS A 114 -7.15 -0.80 -20.72
CA HIS A 114 -5.74 -0.66 -21.06
C HIS A 114 -4.80 -1.21 -19.98
N PHE A 115 -5.09 -0.95 -18.70
CA PHE A 115 -4.32 -1.51 -17.59
C PHE A 115 -4.63 -3.00 -17.37
N THR A 116 -5.90 -3.36 -17.28
CA THR A 116 -6.33 -4.72 -16.93
C THR A 116 -5.93 -5.75 -18.00
N SER A 117 -5.90 -5.39 -19.28
CA SER A 117 -5.42 -6.27 -20.36
C SER A 117 -3.93 -6.63 -20.24
N ARG A 118 -3.20 -5.97 -19.35
CA ARG A 118 -1.77 -6.18 -19.06
C ARG A 118 -1.54 -6.75 -17.66
N GLY A 119 -2.61 -7.21 -17.00
CA GLY A 119 -2.54 -7.82 -15.66
C GLY A 119 -2.44 -6.82 -14.51
N ILE A 120 -2.58 -5.52 -14.77
CA ILE A 120 -2.57 -4.48 -13.74
C ILE A 120 -3.98 -4.35 -13.16
N ARG A 121 -4.11 -4.43 -11.84
CA ARG A 121 -5.38 -4.16 -11.15
C ARG A 121 -5.67 -2.66 -11.14
N VAL A 122 -6.94 -2.29 -11.24
CA VAL A 122 -7.37 -0.89 -11.21
C VAL A 122 -8.33 -0.66 -10.05
N MET A 123 -8.17 0.47 -9.38
CA MET A 123 -9.09 0.98 -8.37
C MET A 123 -9.39 2.46 -8.64
N LEU A 124 -10.49 2.96 -8.09
CA LEU A 124 -10.77 4.40 -8.06
C LEU A 124 -10.65 4.87 -6.62
N SER A 125 -9.91 5.95 -6.39
CA SER A 125 -9.84 6.60 -5.08
C SER A 125 -10.92 7.66 -4.97
N ILE A 126 -11.76 7.56 -3.95
CA ILE A 126 -12.77 8.57 -3.62
C ILE A 126 -12.17 9.51 -2.58
N GLY A 127 -11.97 10.76 -2.96
CA GLY A 127 -11.52 11.82 -2.06
C GLY A 127 -10.09 12.30 -2.27
N GLY A 128 -9.29 12.28 -1.21
CA GLY A 128 -8.09 13.08 -1.04
C GLY A 128 -8.40 14.41 -0.35
N ILE A 129 -7.37 15.08 0.16
CA ILE A 129 -7.46 16.29 1.00
C ILE A 129 -8.26 17.43 0.35
N THR A 130 -8.33 17.44 -0.99
CA THR A 130 -9.11 18.42 -1.76
C THR A 130 -10.62 18.29 -1.54
N TYR A 131 -11.10 17.09 -1.18
CA TYR A 131 -12.52 16.76 -1.07
C TYR A 131 -12.94 16.37 0.35
N THR A 132 -12.17 16.75 1.37
CA THR A 132 -12.53 16.49 2.78
C THR A 132 -13.92 17.01 3.13
N ASP A 133 -14.24 18.25 2.74
CA ASP A 133 -15.56 18.85 3.00
C ASP A 133 -16.69 18.16 2.22
N ASP A 134 -16.41 17.70 1.00
CA ASP A 134 -17.38 16.95 0.20
C ASP A 134 -17.63 15.56 0.79
N TRP A 135 -16.60 14.90 1.36
CA TRP A 135 -16.76 13.66 2.12
C TRP A 135 -17.64 13.90 3.35
N ASP A 136 -17.35 14.93 4.14
CA ASP A 136 -18.14 15.28 5.32
C ASP A 136 -19.60 15.51 4.95
N THR A 137 -19.84 16.27 3.89
CA THR A 137 -21.18 16.56 3.37
C THR A 137 -21.88 15.29 2.90
N ALA A 138 -21.20 14.43 2.13
CA ALA A 138 -21.79 13.21 1.59
C ALA A 138 -22.12 12.19 2.69
N LEU A 139 -21.23 12.02 3.67
CA LEU A 139 -21.43 11.14 4.82
C LEU A 139 -22.56 11.63 5.73
N ALA A 140 -22.62 12.93 6.02
CA ALA A 140 -23.70 13.55 6.78
C ALA A 140 -25.05 13.45 6.05
N THR A 141 -25.04 13.54 4.72
CA THR A 141 -26.24 13.41 3.90
C THR A 141 -26.75 11.97 3.90
N ASN A 142 -25.93 11.01 3.45
CA ASN A 142 -26.29 9.59 3.42
C ASN A 142 -25.09 8.67 3.13
N GLY A 143 -24.34 8.28 4.17
CA GLY A 143 -23.22 7.34 4.03
C GLY A 143 -23.59 5.98 3.41
N THR A 144 -24.77 5.43 3.73
CA THR A 144 -25.27 4.17 3.14
C THR A 144 -25.45 4.28 1.63
N LEU A 145 -26.12 5.34 1.16
CA LEU A 145 -26.32 5.56 -0.27
C LEU A 145 -24.99 5.79 -0.98
N LEU A 146 -24.06 6.56 -0.39
CA LEU A 146 -22.73 6.74 -0.96
C LEU A 146 -22.01 5.39 -1.15
N GLY A 147 -22.10 4.48 -0.19
CA GLY A 147 -21.54 3.12 -0.30
C GLY A 147 -22.17 2.30 -1.43
N GLN A 148 -23.49 2.43 -1.63
CA GLN A 148 -24.19 1.82 -2.76
C GLN A 148 -23.74 2.41 -4.10
N ARG A 149 -23.51 3.73 -4.18
CA ARG A 149 -23.00 4.40 -5.39
C ARG A 149 -21.58 3.96 -5.72
N ALA A 150 -20.71 3.87 -4.72
CA ALA A 150 -19.36 3.34 -4.89
C ALA A 150 -19.37 1.88 -5.38
N ALA A 151 -20.23 1.02 -4.82
CA ALA A 151 -20.37 -0.37 -5.28
C ALA A 151 -20.94 -0.48 -6.71
N ALA A 152 -21.84 0.43 -7.10
CA ALA A 152 -22.36 0.50 -8.46
C ALA A 152 -21.25 0.89 -9.46
N VAL A 153 -20.42 1.89 -9.13
CA VAL A 153 -19.27 2.29 -9.96
C VAL A 153 -18.23 1.16 -10.05
N ALA A 154 -17.90 0.51 -8.93
CA ALA A 154 -17.04 -0.68 -8.92
C ALA A 154 -17.57 -1.76 -9.87
N THR A 155 -18.89 -2.00 -9.84
CA THR A 155 -19.55 -2.95 -10.75
C THR A 155 -19.45 -2.54 -12.21
N GLN A 156 -19.73 -1.26 -12.50
CA GLN A 156 -19.72 -0.71 -13.85
C GLN A 156 -18.34 -0.86 -14.50
N PHE A 157 -17.27 -0.52 -13.77
CA PHE A 157 -15.93 -0.50 -14.33
C PHE A 157 -15.14 -1.80 -14.14
N GLY A 158 -15.59 -2.68 -13.24
CA GLY A 158 -14.85 -3.89 -12.87
C GLY A 158 -13.60 -3.61 -12.03
N VAL A 159 -13.66 -2.59 -11.18
CA VAL A 159 -12.53 -2.03 -10.41
C VAL A 159 -12.78 -2.08 -8.91
N GLY A 160 -11.74 -1.98 -8.10
CA GLY A 160 -11.87 -1.76 -6.65
C GLY A 160 -12.07 -0.29 -6.29
N ILE A 161 -12.29 -0.02 -5.00
CA ILE A 161 -12.43 1.34 -4.45
C ILE A 161 -11.44 1.57 -3.33
N GLU A 162 -10.82 2.74 -3.33
CA GLU A 162 -10.06 3.27 -2.19
C GLU A 162 -10.86 4.39 -1.52
N ILE A 163 -10.93 4.33 -0.20
CA ILE A 163 -11.46 5.41 0.66
C ILE A 163 -10.29 6.32 0.99
N ASP A 164 -10.29 7.53 0.43
CA ASP A 164 -9.31 8.55 0.75
C ASP A 164 -10.03 9.72 1.44
N TYR A 165 -10.37 9.51 2.71
CA TYR A 165 -11.11 10.48 3.53
C TYR A 165 -10.17 11.12 4.55
N GLU A 166 -9.73 12.33 4.28
CA GLU A 166 -8.66 12.98 5.06
C GLU A 166 -9.18 13.97 6.14
N GLN A 167 -10.37 13.72 6.72
CA GLN A 167 -10.87 14.54 7.83
C GLN A 167 -10.15 14.17 9.15
N ASN A 168 -9.24 15.04 9.58
CA ASN A 168 -8.40 14.78 10.75
C ASN A 168 -9.04 15.13 12.10
N SER A 169 -9.97 16.08 12.15
CA SER A 169 -10.40 16.66 13.43
C SER A 169 -11.60 15.95 14.03
N SER A 170 -12.61 15.65 13.22
CA SER A 170 -13.83 14.98 13.67
C SER A 170 -14.46 14.15 12.53
N PRO A 171 -13.77 13.11 12.04
CA PRO A 171 -14.29 12.30 10.95
C PRO A 171 -15.57 11.57 11.35
N ASN A 172 -16.54 11.51 10.44
CA ASN A 172 -17.81 10.80 10.68
C ASN A 172 -17.64 9.28 10.49
N VAL A 173 -16.94 8.63 11.43
CA VAL A 173 -16.61 7.20 11.38
C VAL A 173 -17.85 6.29 11.39
N ALA A 174 -18.97 6.75 11.97
CA ALA A 174 -20.23 6.00 12.00
C ALA A 174 -20.90 5.97 10.61
N ALA A 175 -20.94 7.10 9.92
CA ALA A 175 -21.43 7.16 8.54
C ALA A 175 -20.47 6.43 7.58
N LEU A 176 -19.15 6.52 7.80
CA LEU A 176 -18.17 5.75 7.01
C LEU A 176 -18.32 4.24 7.22
N GLN A 177 -18.60 3.78 8.44
CA GLN A 177 -18.99 2.38 8.67
C GLN A 177 -20.23 2.01 7.86
N SER A 178 -21.23 2.89 7.78
CA SER A 178 -22.45 2.66 6.99
C SER A 178 -22.15 2.58 5.49
N PHE A 179 -21.22 3.39 4.99
CA PHE A 179 -20.68 3.29 3.63
C PHE A 179 -20.04 1.92 3.39
N ILE A 180 -19.14 1.48 4.27
CA ILE A 180 -18.42 0.19 4.14
C ILE A 180 -19.41 -0.97 4.17
N THR A 181 -20.37 -0.96 5.10
CA THR A 181 -21.41 -1.99 5.20
C THR A 181 -22.24 -2.06 3.92
N ALA A 182 -22.66 -0.91 3.37
CA ALA A 182 -23.43 -0.87 2.14
C ALA A 182 -22.62 -1.36 0.92
N TYR A 183 -21.34 -1.01 0.84
CA TYR A 183 -20.45 -1.53 -0.20
C TYR A 183 -20.31 -3.05 -0.11
N ARG A 184 -20.05 -3.57 1.09
CA ARG A 184 -19.87 -5.00 1.36
C ARG A 184 -21.15 -5.82 1.16
N ALA A 185 -22.33 -5.21 1.29
CA ALA A 185 -23.59 -5.87 0.95
C ALA A 185 -23.71 -6.20 -0.55
N VAL A 186 -23.05 -5.45 -1.43
CA VAL A 186 -23.02 -5.69 -2.88
C VAL A 186 -21.79 -6.52 -3.27
N HIS A 187 -20.62 -6.16 -2.73
CA HIS A 187 -19.36 -6.86 -2.97
C HIS A 187 -18.76 -7.36 -1.65
N PRO A 188 -19.15 -8.58 -1.20
CA PRO A 188 -18.57 -9.20 0.00
C PRO A 188 -17.05 -9.28 -0.06
N TYR A 189 -16.40 -9.38 1.10
CA TYR A 189 -14.95 -9.57 1.20
C TYR A 189 -14.50 -10.82 0.41
N ASP A 190 -13.50 -10.66 -0.45
CA ASP A 190 -12.94 -11.75 -1.26
C ASP A 190 -11.44 -11.90 -0.99
N ALA A 191 -11.10 -12.82 -0.08
CA ALA A 191 -9.72 -13.11 0.30
C ALA A 191 -8.88 -13.64 -0.88
N SER A 192 -9.51 -14.27 -1.88
CA SER A 192 -8.80 -14.78 -3.07
C SER A 192 -8.32 -13.66 -3.99
N GLY A 193 -8.96 -12.49 -3.93
CA GLY A 193 -8.70 -11.38 -4.85
C GLY A 193 -9.13 -11.64 -6.30
N ALA A 194 -9.94 -12.67 -6.54
CA ALA A 194 -10.43 -13.00 -7.88
C ALA A 194 -11.39 -11.92 -8.40
N ASN A 195 -12.27 -11.41 -7.54
CA ASN A 195 -13.21 -10.34 -7.87
C ASN A 195 -12.57 -8.95 -7.60
N PRO A 196 -12.14 -8.20 -8.64
CA PRO A 196 -11.54 -6.87 -8.42
C PRO A 196 -12.51 -5.89 -7.75
N ARG A 197 -13.82 -6.05 -7.96
CA ARG A 197 -14.87 -5.22 -7.37
C ARG A 197 -15.00 -5.40 -5.87
N ALA A 198 -14.57 -6.54 -5.35
CA ALA A 198 -14.53 -6.77 -3.91
C ALA A 198 -13.35 -6.07 -3.24
N ARG A 199 -12.43 -5.44 -3.99
CA ARG A 199 -11.31 -4.74 -3.37
C ARG A 199 -11.76 -3.39 -2.81
N LEU A 200 -11.64 -3.24 -1.50
CA LEU A 200 -11.95 -2.01 -0.78
C LEU A 200 -10.82 -1.69 0.20
N THR A 201 -10.20 -0.54 0.04
CA THR A 201 -9.04 -0.10 0.83
C THR A 201 -9.29 1.25 1.45
N ILE A 202 -8.39 1.66 2.34
CA ILE A 202 -8.39 2.99 2.93
C ILE A 202 -6.99 3.59 2.84
N ASP A 203 -6.91 4.86 2.50
CA ASP A 203 -5.69 5.63 2.67
C ASP A 203 -5.64 6.23 4.08
N VAL A 204 -4.53 6.03 4.78
CA VAL A 204 -4.31 6.50 6.15
C VAL A 204 -3.09 7.40 6.20
N ALA A 205 -2.92 8.15 7.28
CA ALA A 205 -1.78 9.05 7.41
C ALA A 205 -0.42 8.33 7.22
N ALA A 206 0.60 9.08 6.82
CA ALA A 206 1.96 8.53 6.66
C ALA A 206 2.44 7.76 7.92
N GLY A 207 2.08 8.27 9.09
CA GLY A 207 2.19 7.60 10.39
C GLY A 207 1.00 8.00 11.27
N ASP A 208 0.82 7.34 12.41
CA ASP A 208 -0.38 7.46 13.26
C ASP A 208 -0.55 8.80 14.01
N ARG A 209 0.18 9.85 13.62
CA ARG A 209 0.10 11.21 14.21
C ARG A 209 -0.99 12.09 13.60
N TRP A 210 -1.61 11.63 12.52
CA TRP A 210 -2.65 12.31 11.76
C TRP A 210 -3.73 11.29 11.36
N LEU A 211 -4.94 11.76 11.07
CA LEU A 211 -6.13 10.93 10.87
C LEU A 211 -6.41 9.96 12.03
N ILE A 212 -6.13 10.39 13.28
CA ILE A 212 -6.10 9.51 14.46
C ILE A 212 -7.40 8.70 14.61
N ALA A 213 -8.57 9.35 14.51
CA ALA A 213 -9.84 8.66 14.66
C ALA A 213 -10.14 7.65 13.54
N LEU A 214 -9.64 7.90 12.33
CA LEU A 214 -9.73 6.94 11.23
C LEU A 214 -8.78 5.77 11.45
N ASN A 215 -7.55 6.02 11.90
CA ASN A 215 -6.59 4.95 12.19
C ASN A 215 -7.08 4.07 13.33
N GLN A 216 -7.59 4.66 14.42
CA GLN A 216 -8.25 3.94 15.53
C GLN A 216 -9.33 2.99 15.01
N LYS A 217 -10.23 3.50 14.16
CA LYS A 217 -11.36 2.72 13.64
C LYS A 217 -10.91 1.65 12.64
N ALA A 218 -9.98 2.01 11.75
CA ALA A 218 -9.47 1.13 10.73
C ALA A 218 -8.75 -0.07 11.33
N THR A 219 -7.84 0.14 12.29
CA THR A 219 -7.07 -0.95 12.90
C THR A 219 -7.90 -1.77 13.90
N ALA A 220 -8.81 -1.14 14.66
CA ALA A 220 -9.65 -1.86 15.62
C ALA A 220 -10.72 -2.75 14.96
N ASP A 221 -11.31 -2.29 13.84
CA ASP A 221 -12.52 -2.91 13.30
C ASP A 221 -12.39 -3.35 11.84
N TRP A 222 -11.78 -2.53 10.99
CA TRP A 222 -11.91 -2.74 9.54
C TRP A 222 -10.82 -3.61 8.93
N LEU A 223 -9.61 -3.53 9.46
CA LEU A 223 -8.40 -4.22 8.97
C LEU A 223 -8.01 -5.41 9.85
N ARG A 224 -8.94 -5.91 10.66
CA ARG A 224 -8.74 -7.11 11.46
C ARG A 224 -8.36 -8.31 10.60
N THR A 225 -7.53 -9.20 11.11
CA THR A 225 -7.09 -10.39 10.36
C THR A 225 -8.07 -11.56 10.43
N ASP A 226 -8.97 -11.58 11.42
CA ASP A 226 -9.96 -12.65 11.62
C ASP A 226 -11.30 -12.37 10.93
N ASN A 227 -11.68 -11.10 10.78
CA ASN A 227 -12.90 -10.69 10.09
C ASN A 227 -12.72 -9.32 9.37
N PRO A 228 -11.83 -9.25 8.36
CA PRO A 228 -11.59 -8.00 7.64
C PRO A 228 -12.81 -7.55 6.84
N VAL A 229 -13.10 -6.25 6.89
CA VAL A 229 -14.01 -5.58 5.94
C VAL A 229 -13.28 -4.62 5.00
N LEU A 230 -11.99 -4.38 5.22
CA LEU A 230 -11.08 -3.73 4.29
C LEU A 230 -9.92 -4.68 3.95
N ASP A 231 -9.41 -4.55 2.73
CA ASP A 231 -8.36 -5.42 2.23
C ASP A 231 -7.00 -5.07 2.80
N TRP A 232 -6.66 -3.77 2.75
CA TRP A 232 -5.45 -3.19 3.35
C TRP A 232 -5.61 -1.68 3.52
N ALA A 233 -4.68 -1.07 4.26
CA ALA A 233 -4.47 0.37 4.32
C ALA A 233 -3.20 0.78 3.57
N ASN A 234 -3.25 1.90 2.86
CA ASN A 234 -2.06 2.55 2.30
C ASN A 234 -1.60 3.64 3.26
N ALA A 235 -0.30 3.73 3.54
CA ALA A 235 0.25 4.92 4.17
C ALA A 235 0.37 6.02 3.11
N MET A 236 -0.26 7.16 3.33
CA MET A 236 -0.03 8.35 2.53
C MET A 236 1.44 8.75 2.54
N VAL A 237 1.85 9.47 1.50
CA VAL A 237 3.12 10.19 1.55
C VAL A 237 3.06 11.32 2.57
N PRO A 238 4.11 11.54 3.39
CA PRO A 238 4.18 12.74 4.24
C PRO A 238 4.34 13.98 3.36
N ALA A 239 4.32 15.18 3.94
CA ALA A 239 4.35 16.43 3.18
C ALA A 239 5.53 16.61 2.18
N ARG A 240 6.60 15.80 2.32
CA ARG A 240 7.74 15.70 1.40
C ARG A 240 8.31 14.31 1.40
N GLN A 241 9.02 13.91 0.33
CA GLN A 241 9.75 12.64 0.30
C GLN A 241 10.61 12.45 1.56
N PRO A 242 10.32 11.43 2.39
CA PRO A 242 11.10 11.17 3.60
C PRO A 242 12.45 10.54 3.25
N SER A 243 13.38 10.52 4.21
CA SER A 243 14.52 9.58 4.15
C SER A 243 14.03 8.15 4.41
N ALA A 244 14.88 7.15 4.14
CA ALA A 244 14.55 5.76 4.45
C ALA A 244 14.24 5.51 5.93
N SER A 245 15.01 6.10 6.84
CA SER A 245 14.76 5.96 8.28
C SER A 245 13.47 6.65 8.72
N THR A 246 13.16 7.83 8.16
CA THR A 246 11.89 8.52 8.45
C THR A 246 10.70 7.76 7.88
N ALA A 247 10.82 7.18 6.68
CA ALA A 247 9.77 6.35 6.10
C ALA A 247 9.46 5.14 6.99
N GLN A 248 10.49 4.37 7.36
CA GLN A 248 10.36 3.23 8.27
C GLN A 248 9.78 3.65 9.62
N ALA A 249 10.23 4.77 10.21
CA ALA A 249 9.70 5.25 11.47
C ALA A 249 8.21 5.61 11.38
N ASN A 250 7.78 6.26 10.30
CA ASN A 250 6.37 6.58 10.08
C ASN A 250 5.52 5.31 9.95
N TRP A 251 5.96 4.33 9.16
CA TRP A 251 5.26 3.06 8.98
C TRP A 251 5.25 2.21 10.26
N GLN A 252 6.34 2.24 11.03
CA GLN A 252 6.43 1.53 12.30
C GLN A 252 5.38 2.02 13.31
N GLU A 253 4.97 3.30 13.25
CA GLU A 253 3.89 3.79 14.11
C GLU A 253 2.59 3.02 13.87
N HIS A 254 2.26 2.67 12.62
CA HIS A 254 1.09 1.84 12.32
C HIS A 254 1.26 0.40 12.80
N ILE A 255 2.46 -0.17 12.59
CA ILE A 255 2.74 -1.55 13.02
C ILE A 255 2.64 -1.69 14.55
N ASP A 256 3.12 -0.69 15.29
CA ASP A 256 3.09 -0.70 16.75
C ASP A 256 1.77 -0.16 17.35
N GLY A 257 1.03 0.62 16.57
CA GLY A 257 -0.04 1.47 17.08
C GLY A 257 0.49 2.60 17.97
N LYS A 258 -0.44 3.36 18.55
CA LYS A 258 -0.13 4.50 19.43
C LYS A 258 -0.97 4.44 20.71
N PRO A 259 -0.48 3.77 21.77
CA PRO A 259 -1.20 3.60 23.03
C PRO A 259 -1.44 4.89 23.83
N GLN A 260 -0.73 5.97 23.50
CA GLN A 260 -0.85 7.26 24.17
C GLN A 260 -2.12 8.04 23.80
N TYR A 261 -2.84 7.67 22.74
CA TYR A 261 -4.12 8.28 22.41
C TYR A 261 -5.25 7.73 23.27
N ASN A 262 -6.34 8.49 23.36
CA ASN A 262 -7.55 8.06 24.07
C ASN A 262 -8.79 8.21 23.16
N PRO A 263 -9.34 7.09 22.63
CA PRO A 263 -8.86 5.73 22.78
C PRO A 263 -7.49 5.48 22.10
N PRO A 264 -6.76 4.40 22.43
CA PRO A 264 -5.54 4.01 21.72
C PRO A 264 -5.78 3.79 20.22
N VAL A 265 -4.75 3.97 19.39
CA VAL A 265 -4.69 3.35 18.06
C VAL A 265 -4.08 1.96 18.22
N PRO A 266 -4.80 0.85 17.95
CA PRO A 266 -4.24 -0.49 17.99
C PRO A 266 -3.17 -0.74 16.91
N PRO A 267 -2.26 -1.71 17.13
CA PRO A 267 -1.35 -2.22 16.11
C PRO A 267 -2.06 -2.66 14.81
N LEU A 268 -1.44 -2.38 13.67
CA LEU A 268 -1.85 -2.88 12.36
C LEU A 268 -0.97 -4.06 11.93
N ALA A 269 -1.60 -5.13 11.42
CA ALA A 269 -0.86 -6.25 10.87
C ALA A 269 -0.03 -5.82 9.65
N PRO A 270 1.27 -6.16 9.56
CA PRO A 270 2.08 -5.87 8.37
C PRO A 270 1.42 -6.35 7.07
N ALA A 271 0.80 -7.54 7.09
CA ALA A 271 0.05 -8.11 5.96
C ALA A 271 -1.24 -7.35 5.57
N LYS A 272 -1.53 -6.20 6.19
CA LYS A 272 -2.67 -5.32 5.88
C LYS A 272 -2.22 -3.90 5.54
N PHE A 273 -0.93 -3.70 5.22
CA PHE A 273 -0.37 -2.36 5.09
C PHE A 273 0.62 -2.21 3.93
N THR A 274 0.60 -1.07 3.25
CA THR A 274 1.62 -0.65 2.27
C THR A 274 2.24 0.68 2.67
N GLY A 275 3.47 0.93 2.21
CA GLY A 275 4.17 2.20 2.45
C GLY A 275 4.11 3.14 1.26
N GLY A 276 3.73 4.40 1.50
CA GLY A 276 3.71 5.47 0.49
C GLY A 276 5.06 6.14 0.28
N LEU A 277 5.46 6.36 -0.97
CA LEU A 277 6.63 7.17 -1.36
C LEU A 277 6.31 8.06 -2.58
N TYR A 278 6.99 9.19 -2.74
CA TYR A 278 6.87 10.01 -3.94
C TYR A 278 7.69 9.46 -5.11
N ILE A 279 7.15 9.55 -6.32
CA ILE A 279 7.89 9.39 -7.59
C ILE A 279 8.17 10.73 -8.26
N ALA A 280 7.32 11.73 -8.05
CA ALA A 280 7.54 13.12 -8.44
C ALA A 280 6.91 14.04 -7.39
N GLU A 281 7.59 15.14 -7.05
CA GLU A 281 7.09 16.09 -6.06
C GLU A 281 7.65 17.49 -6.30
N GLY A 282 6.78 18.50 -6.41
CA GLY A 282 7.19 19.87 -6.68
C GLY A 282 7.95 19.96 -8.00
N SER A 283 9.19 20.45 -7.97
CA SER A 283 10.06 20.54 -9.15
C SER A 283 11.05 19.36 -9.29
N LYS A 284 10.86 18.26 -8.55
CA LYS A 284 11.83 17.15 -8.49
C LYS A 284 11.24 15.83 -8.94
N VAL A 285 11.92 15.18 -9.90
CA VAL A 285 11.69 13.76 -10.19
C VAL A 285 12.49 13.00 -9.15
N ARG A 286 11.87 12.05 -8.48
CA ARG A 286 12.50 11.33 -7.37
C ARG A 286 13.26 10.11 -7.89
N ALA A 287 14.21 9.62 -7.10
CA ALA A 287 14.98 8.43 -7.45
C ALA A 287 14.08 7.19 -7.55
N GLU A 288 12.96 7.17 -6.82
CA GLU A 288 11.90 6.19 -6.95
C GLU A 288 11.39 6.08 -8.38
N CYS A 289 11.38 7.19 -9.14
CA CYS A 289 11.01 7.22 -10.54
C CYS A 289 12.21 6.88 -11.44
N THR A 290 13.38 7.50 -11.25
CA THR A 290 14.45 7.47 -12.28
C THR A 290 15.68 6.65 -11.94
N ASN A 291 15.90 6.26 -10.68
CA ASN A 291 17.12 5.58 -10.25
C ASN A 291 16.88 4.70 -9.02
N PHE A 292 16.50 3.44 -9.26
CA PHE A 292 16.19 2.49 -8.19
C PHE A 292 17.33 2.33 -7.19
N ALA A 293 18.58 2.25 -7.64
CA ALA A 293 19.74 2.00 -6.79
C ALA A 293 19.96 3.09 -5.72
N ASN A 294 19.48 4.32 -5.95
CA ASN A 294 19.60 5.45 -5.03
C ASN A 294 18.24 5.85 -4.40
N SER A 295 17.22 5.00 -4.52
CA SER A 295 15.86 5.30 -4.08
C SER A 295 15.60 4.89 -2.64
N VAL A 296 14.62 5.54 -2.01
CA VAL A 296 14.13 5.14 -0.69
C VAL A 296 13.46 3.77 -0.75
N GLN A 297 12.78 3.44 -1.86
CA GLN A 297 12.17 2.12 -2.03
C GLN A 297 13.21 0.99 -1.99
N GLN A 298 14.40 1.18 -2.57
CA GLN A 298 15.49 0.20 -2.48
C GLN A 298 16.01 0.09 -1.03
N ALA A 299 16.25 1.24 -0.39
CA ALA A 299 16.80 1.28 0.96
C ALA A 299 15.85 0.72 2.02
N THR A 300 14.54 0.76 1.76
CA THR A 300 13.49 0.30 2.68
C THR A 300 12.91 -1.07 2.34
N ALA A 301 13.22 -1.64 1.18
CA ALA A 301 12.73 -2.97 0.79
C ALA A 301 12.99 -4.05 1.85
N PRO A 302 14.19 -4.15 2.50
CA PRO A 302 14.39 -5.13 3.56
C PRO A 302 13.41 -4.98 4.73
N TYR A 303 13.09 -3.74 5.13
CA TYR A 303 12.09 -3.47 6.18
C TYR A 303 10.70 -3.92 5.73
N VAL A 304 10.28 -3.49 4.54
CA VAL A 304 8.98 -3.86 3.95
C VAL A 304 8.84 -5.38 3.83
N GLN A 305 9.91 -6.12 3.58
CA GLN A 305 9.85 -7.59 3.43
C GLN A 305 9.92 -8.36 4.76
N SER A 306 10.29 -7.70 5.88
CA SER A 306 10.65 -8.43 7.11
C SER A 306 10.13 -7.85 8.43
N VAL A 307 9.47 -6.67 8.43
CA VAL A 307 8.95 -6.08 9.67
C VAL A 307 8.02 -7.05 10.41
N ALA A 308 8.31 -7.33 11.67
CA ALA A 308 7.53 -8.27 12.46
C ALA A 308 6.18 -7.67 12.87
N PRO A 309 5.12 -8.49 12.99
CA PRO A 309 3.89 -8.08 13.65
C PRO A 309 4.13 -7.65 15.10
N ASN A 310 3.38 -6.66 15.58
CA ASN A 310 3.36 -6.26 16.98
C ASN A 310 1.96 -6.40 17.58
N GLY A 311 1.50 -7.65 17.77
CA GLY A 311 0.19 -7.94 18.38
C GLY A 311 -1.00 -8.07 17.40
N ALA A 312 -0.86 -7.63 16.15
CA ALA A 312 -1.85 -7.84 15.09
C ALA A 312 -1.25 -8.65 13.93
N GLY A 313 -1.87 -9.77 13.56
CA GLY A 313 -1.36 -10.69 12.53
C GLY A 313 -0.23 -11.60 13.03
N THR A 314 0.26 -12.48 12.15
CA THR A 314 1.26 -13.52 12.51
C THR A 314 2.43 -13.61 11.54
N THR A 315 2.35 -12.99 10.36
CA THR A 315 3.42 -13.03 9.37
C THR A 315 4.12 -11.68 9.21
N ALA A 316 5.43 -11.75 9.05
CA ALA A 316 6.29 -10.58 8.90
C ALA A 316 6.19 -9.97 7.49
N GLY A 317 6.49 -8.69 7.36
CA GLY A 317 6.53 -7.95 6.10
C GLY A 317 5.23 -7.21 5.78
N MET A 318 5.36 -6.01 5.26
CA MET A 318 4.28 -5.24 4.66
C MET A 318 3.87 -5.85 3.31
N LEU A 319 2.68 -5.51 2.82
CA LEU A 319 2.22 -5.94 1.49
C LEU A 319 3.05 -5.33 0.35
N GLY A 320 3.63 -4.15 0.57
CA GLY A 320 4.50 -3.51 -0.40
C GLY A 320 4.46 -1.99 -0.39
N PHE A 321 4.48 -1.40 -1.59
CA PHE A 321 4.61 0.04 -1.81
C PHE A 321 3.48 0.61 -2.66
N MET A 322 3.12 1.86 -2.36
CA MET A 322 2.30 2.73 -3.20
C MET A 322 3.05 4.03 -3.50
N PHE A 323 2.94 4.53 -4.73
CA PHE A 323 3.74 5.66 -5.20
C PHE A 323 2.91 6.86 -5.63
N TRP A 324 3.18 8.03 -5.05
CA TRP A 324 2.50 9.29 -5.32
C TRP A 324 3.35 10.25 -6.17
N ALA A 325 2.88 10.83 -7.26
CA ALA A 325 1.80 10.33 -8.09
C ALA A 325 2.31 10.20 -9.51
N ALA A 326 1.75 9.22 -10.20
CA ALA A 326 1.96 9.05 -11.62
C ALA A 326 1.28 10.19 -12.38
N GLU A 327 1.90 10.57 -13.48
CA GLU A 327 1.54 11.67 -14.35
C GLU A 327 1.60 13.03 -13.64
N LYS A 328 0.48 13.74 -13.41
CA LYS A 328 0.51 15.16 -13.04
C LYS A 328 -0.34 15.47 -11.81
N PRO A 329 0.24 15.51 -10.60
CA PRO A 329 -0.52 15.75 -9.37
C PRO A 329 -0.91 17.21 -9.12
N SER A 330 -0.35 18.17 -9.86
CA SER A 330 -0.62 19.59 -9.65
C SER A 330 -0.48 20.37 -10.95
N THR A 331 -1.15 21.52 -11.02
CA THR A 331 -0.98 22.49 -12.11
C THR A 331 0.44 23.09 -12.13
N ARG A 332 1.13 23.04 -10.99
CA ARG A 332 2.51 23.48 -10.82
C ARG A 332 3.41 22.31 -10.45
N GLY A 333 4.64 22.35 -10.93
CA GLY A 333 5.61 21.29 -10.70
C GLY A 333 5.70 20.35 -11.88
N ILE A 334 6.39 19.24 -11.68
CA ILE A 334 6.70 18.27 -12.71
C ILE A 334 5.89 16.99 -12.51
N GLY A 335 5.79 16.21 -13.59
CA GLY A 335 5.14 14.91 -13.60
C GLY A 335 6.06 13.80 -14.11
N THR A 336 5.49 12.61 -14.26
CA THR A 336 6.20 11.43 -14.79
C THR A 336 5.96 11.18 -16.28
N ALA A 337 5.25 12.09 -16.96
CA ALA A 337 5.13 12.05 -18.42
C ALA A 337 6.50 12.35 -19.07
N PRO A 338 6.74 11.92 -20.33
CA PRO A 338 8.01 12.18 -21.01
C PRO A 338 8.44 13.66 -20.93
N PRO A 339 9.74 13.94 -20.68
CA PRO A 339 10.86 12.99 -20.64
C PRO A 339 11.15 12.36 -19.26
N ASN A 340 10.31 12.57 -18.24
CA ASN A 340 10.59 12.19 -16.84
C ASN A 340 10.17 10.75 -16.48
N THR A 341 10.10 9.85 -17.46
CA THR A 341 9.51 8.52 -17.31
C THR A 341 10.17 7.68 -16.21
N CYS A 342 9.43 6.72 -15.63
CA CYS A 342 9.86 6.03 -14.41
C CYS A 342 10.42 4.61 -14.61
N GLU A 343 10.80 4.21 -15.82
CA GLU A 343 11.34 2.86 -16.08
C GLU A 343 12.63 2.60 -15.28
N GLY A 344 13.48 3.62 -15.10
CA GLY A 344 14.77 3.51 -14.40
C GLY A 344 14.69 3.33 -12.88
N GLY A 345 13.58 3.72 -12.26
CA GLY A 345 13.32 3.59 -10.82
C GLY A 345 12.24 2.56 -10.53
N MET A 346 11.05 2.77 -11.07
CA MET A 346 9.91 1.88 -10.87
C MET A 346 10.06 0.58 -11.66
N GLY A 347 10.46 0.66 -12.93
CA GLY A 347 10.66 -0.53 -13.77
C GLY A 347 11.80 -1.42 -13.27
N VAL A 348 12.96 -0.82 -12.98
CA VAL A 348 14.11 -1.52 -12.36
C VAL A 348 13.76 -2.06 -10.98
N GLY A 349 13.01 -1.30 -10.17
CA GLY A 349 12.53 -1.74 -8.86
C GLY A 349 11.60 -2.95 -8.96
N ALA A 350 10.67 -2.93 -9.91
CA ALA A 350 9.76 -4.04 -10.16
C ALA A 350 10.50 -5.34 -10.53
N THR A 351 11.60 -5.23 -11.27
CA THR A 351 12.46 -6.38 -11.62
C THR A 351 13.29 -6.83 -10.41
N SER A 352 13.94 -5.89 -9.73
CA SER A 352 14.83 -6.17 -8.60
C SER A 352 14.09 -6.80 -7.42
N LEU A 353 12.83 -6.42 -7.20
CA LEU A 353 11.96 -6.90 -6.13
C LEU A 353 11.10 -8.08 -6.55
N ASN A 354 11.27 -8.61 -7.77
CA ASN A 354 10.51 -9.73 -8.34
C ASN A 354 8.99 -9.54 -8.25
N ILE A 355 8.51 -8.34 -8.60
CA ILE A 355 7.10 -7.99 -8.46
C ILE A 355 6.21 -8.90 -9.31
N PRO A 356 5.22 -9.59 -8.71
CA PRO A 356 4.29 -10.43 -9.44
C PRO A 356 3.29 -9.59 -10.22
N VAL A 357 3.14 -9.93 -11.50
CA VAL A 357 2.13 -9.37 -12.41
C VAL A 357 1.46 -10.56 -13.11
N PRO A 358 0.14 -10.78 -12.94
CA PRO A 358 -0.79 -9.96 -12.17
C PRO A 358 -0.58 -10.05 -10.65
N MET A 359 -1.19 -9.11 -9.91
CA MET A 359 -1.18 -9.09 -8.45
C MET A 359 -1.76 -10.41 -7.88
N PRO A 360 -1.04 -11.11 -6.98
CA PRO A 360 -1.46 -12.39 -6.41
C PRO A 360 -2.57 -12.21 -5.35
N PRO A 361 -3.20 -13.31 -4.87
CA PRO A 361 -3.99 -13.28 -3.65
C PRO A 361 -3.18 -12.70 -2.49
N LEU A 362 -3.74 -11.74 -1.76
CA LEU A 362 -3.03 -11.08 -0.67
C LEU A 362 -2.91 -12.01 0.53
N ARG A 363 -1.76 -11.96 1.20
CA ARG A 363 -1.60 -12.60 2.49
C ARG A 363 -2.56 -11.98 3.50
N GLN A 364 -3.13 -12.81 4.36
CA GLN A 364 -4.23 -12.40 5.24
C GLN A 364 -3.81 -12.09 6.68
N SER A 365 -2.75 -12.72 7.19
CA SER A 365 -2.21 -12.46 8.53
C SER A 365 -0.73 -12.68 8.56
#